data_AF-F3GNS3-F1
#
_entry.id   AF-F3GNS3-F1
#
_cell.length_a   1.000
_cell.length_b   1.000
_cell.length_c   1.000
_cell.angle_alpha   90.00
_cell.angle_beta   90.00
_cell.angle_gamma   90.00
#
_symmetry.space_group_name_H-M   'P 1'
#
loop_
_entity.id
_entity.type
_entity.pdbx_description
1 polymer ?
#
loop_
_entity_poly.entity_id
_entity_poly.type
_entity_poly.pdbx_seq_one_letter_code
_entity_poly.pdbx_strand_id
1 'polypeptide(L)' 'TRAQVLRIAQNTAKLVELGREITAEDVVLDTRYAYPEYGLPNDGTLEAIRLCARLEGVLTDPVYEGKSMHGMIDMVRNGE' A
#
# COMPACT_ATOMS: atom_id res chain seq x y z
N THR A 1 8.45 -1.19 10.81
CA THR A 1 7.58 -0.48 9.85
C THR A 1 6.31 0.09 10.49
N ARG A 2 5.39 -0.72 11.02
CA ARG A 2 4.12 -0.22 11.59
C ARG A 2 4.27 0.83 12.71
N ALA A 3 5.18 0.62 13.66
CA ALA A 3 5.47 1.58 14.72
C ALA A 3 6.00 2.93 14.18
N GLN A 4 6.75 2.91 13.07
CA GLN A 4 7.21 4.13 12.42
C GLN A 4 6.05 4.88 11.75
N VAL A 5 5.14 4.17 11.08
CA VAL A 5 3.93 4.77 10.48
C VAL A 5 3.06 5.42 11.56
N LEU A 6 2.81 4.72 12.67
CA LEU A 6 2.06 5.25 13.81
C LEU A 6 2.71 6.52 14.39
N ARG A 7 4.03 6.47 14.63
CA ARG A 7 4.78 7.62 15.14
C ARG A 7 4.69 8.84 14.21
N ILE A 8 4.80 8.63 12.90
CA ILE A 8 4.66 9.71 11.90
C ILE A 8 3.23 10.26 11.94
N ALA A 9 2.21 9.41 11.94
CA ALA A 9 0.81 9.83 11.98
C ALA A 9 0.48 10.63 13.25
N GLN A 10 0.95 10.19 14.42
CA GLN A 10 0.77 10.90 15.69
C GLN A 10 1.50 12.25 15.71
N ASN A 11 2.71 12.32 15.15
CA ASN A 11 3.43 13.58 15.04
C ASN A 11 2.72 14.56 14.11
N THR A 12 2.25 14.09 12.95
CA THR A 12 1.48 14.91 12.01
C THR A 12 0.18 15.39 12.64
N ALA A 13 -0.55 14.52 13.35
CA ALA A 13 -1.79 14.87 14.05
C ALA A 13 -1.61 16.02 15.06
N LYS A 14 -0.47 16.06 15.76
CA LYS A 14 -0.11 17.18 16.64
C LYS A 14 0.18 18.46 15.85
N LEU A 15 0.92 18.36 14.75
CA LEU A 15 1.30 19.52 13.93
C LEU A 15 0.09 20.20 13.27
N VAL A 16 -0.94 19.43 12.93
CA VAL A 16 -2.16 19.94 12.28
C VAL A 16 -3.32 20.16 13.26
N GLU A 17 -3.06 20.06 14.57
CA GLU A 17 -4.05 20.25 15.64
C GLU A 17 -5.32 19.40 15.44
N LEU A 18 -5.16 18.13 15.06
CA LEU A 18 -6.26 17.22 14.68
C LEU A 18 -7.37 17.10 15.75
N GLY A 19 -7.07 17.38 17.02
CA GLY A 19 -8.06 17.36 18.11
C GLY A 19 -8.49 15.96 18.56
N ARG A 20 -7.90 14.90 17.99
CA ARG A 20 -8.04 13.51 18.45
C ARG A 20 -6.72 12.76 18.39
N GLU A 21 -6.62 11.71 19.21
CA GLU A 21 -5.48 10.79 19.18
C GLU A 21 -5.59 9.83 17.99
N ILE A 22 -4.44 9.52 17.38
CA ILE A 22 -4.29 8.43 16.43
C ILE A 22 -3.75 7.22 17.20
N THR A 23 -4.52 6.13 17.16
CA THR A 23 -4.25 4.87 17.85
C THR A 23 -3.56 3.87 16.91
N ALA A 24 -3.16 2.73 17.46
CA ALA A 24 -2.60 1.66 16.65
C ALA A 24 -3.66 1.12 15.67
N GLU A 25 -4.93 1.09 16.05
CA GLU A 25 -6.07 0.58 15.28
C GLU A 25 -6.37 1.44 14.05
N ASP A 26 -6.09 2.75 14.11
CA ASP A 26 -6.20 3.66 12.96
C ASP A 26 -5.17 3.37 11.85
N VAL A 27 -4.12 2.58 12.13
CA VAL A 27 -3.04 2.25 11.18
C VAL A 27 -3.22 0.86 10.59
N VAL A 28 -3.81 0.81 9.40
CA VAL A 28 -3.92 -0.40 8.57
C VAL A 28 -2.74 -0.46 7.61
N LEU A 29 -1.97 -1.55 7.66
CA LEU A 29 -0.82 -1.77 6.79
C LEU A 29 -0.75 -3.26 6.42
N ASP A 30 -1.03 -3.57 5.16
CA ASP A 30 -0.87 -4.91 4.62
C ASP A 30 0.56 -5.12 4.13
N THR A 31 1.24 -6.14 4.66
CA THR A 31 2.62 -6.46 4.31
C THR A 31 2.76 -7.60 3.30
N ARG A 32 1.64 -8.24 2.88
CA ARG A 32 1.64 -9.41 1.99
C ARG A 32 2.26 -9.12 0.62
N TYR A 33 2.15 -7.89 0.11
CA TYR A 33 2.51 -7.54 -1.27
C TYR A 33 3.85 -6.81 -1.41
N ALA A 34 4.60 -6.63 -0.31
CA ALA A 34 5.83 -5.84 -0.29
C ALA A 34 7.08 -6.60 -0.78
N TYR A 35 7.03 -7.92 -0.87
CA TYR A 35 8.16 -8.81 -1.18
C TYR A 35 8.62 -8.73 -2.65
N PRO A 36 9.84 -9.21 -2.99
CA PRO A 36 10.85 -9.78 -2.09
C PRO A 36 11.54 -8.73 -1.24
N GLU A 37 11.84 -7.57 -1.83
CA GLU A 37 12.55 -6.47 -1.19
C GLU A 37 12.07 -5.12 -1.73
N TYR A 38 12.51 -4.05 -1.08
CA TYR A 38 12.29 -2.71 -1.61
C TYR A 38 13.01 -2.54 -2.97
N GLY A 39 12.31 -2.00 -3.96
CA GLY A 39 12.84 -1.81 -5.31
C GLY A 39 12.70 -3.02 -6.25
N LEU A 40 12.32 -4.20 -5.73
CA LEU A 40 12.16 -5.41 -6.53
C LEU A 40 10.67 -5.80 -6.63
N PRO A 41 10.12 -6.00 -7.84
CA PRO A 41 8.77 -6.54 -8.02
C PRO A 41 8.76 -8.06 -7.84
N ASN A 42 7.58 -8.61 -7.57
CA ASN A 42 7.28 -10.04 -7.72
C ASN A 42 6.36 -10.28 -8.93
N ASP A 43 6.08 -11.55 -9.24
CA ASP A 43 5.25 -11.90 -10.40
C ASP A 43 3.84 -11.31 -10.33
N GLY A 44 3.23 -11.27 -9.14
CA GLY A 44 1.92 -10.64 -8.94
C GLY A 44 1.95 -9.12 -9.15
N THR A 45 3.02 -8.44 -8.74
CA THR A 45 3.27 -7.02 -9.08
C THR A 45 3.31 -6.82 -10.59
N LEU A 46 4.05 -7.67 -11.31
CA LEU A 46 4.16 -7.57 -12.76
C LEU A 46 2.86 -7.94 -13.50
N GLU A 47 2.07 -8.87 -12.97
CA GLU A 47 0.72 -9.18 -13.47
C GLU A 47 -0.20 -7.98 -13.30
N ALA A 48 -0.25 -7.41 -12.10
CA ALA A 48 -1.10 -6.27 -11.76
C ALA A 48 -0.80 -5.05 -12.63
N ILE A 49 0.49 -4.72 -12.83
CA ILE A 49 0.91 -3.65 -13.74
C ILE A 49 0.37 -3.88 -15.16
N ARG A 50 0.55 -5.09 -15.69
CA ARG A 50 0.10 -5.41 -17.06
C ARG A 50 -1.42 -5.40 -17.17
N LEU A 51 -2.14 -5.90 -16.17
CA LEU A 51 -3.59 -5.94 -16.17
C LEU A 51 -4.16 -4.51 -16.20
N CYS A 52 -3.74 -3.66 -15.26
CA CYS A 52 -4.21 -2.28 -15.16
C CYS A 52 -3.87 -1.47 -16.43
N ALA A 53 -2.64 -1.60 -16.94
CA ALA A 53 -2.23 -0.90 -18.16
C ALA A 53 -3.01 -1.35 -19.39
N ARG A 54 -3.32 -2.65 -19.52
CA ARG A 54 -4.01 -3.19 -20.72
C ARG A 54 -5.50 -2.94 -20.72
N LEU A 55 -6.14 -2.93 -19.55
CA LEU A 55 -7.58 -2.73 -19.46
C LEU A 55 -7.96 -1.26 -19.35
N GLU A 56 -7.19 -0.47 -18.61
CA GLU A 56 -7.56 0.90 -18.25
C GLU A 56 -6.61 1.96 -18.85
N GLY A 57 -5.51 1.55 -19.51
CA GLY A 57 -4.50 2.49 -20.01
C GLY A 57 -3.74 3.22 -18.90
N VAL A 58 -3.82 2.75 -17.65
CA VAL A 58 -3.15 3.35 -16.50
C VAL A 58 -1.86 2.60 -16.20
N LEU A 59 -0.74 3.32 -16.23
CA LEU A 59 0.58 2.77 -15.91
C LEU A 59 0.87 2.87 -14.42
N THR A 60 1.38 1.78 -13.85
CA THR A 60 1.89 1.70 -12.47
C THR A 60 3.33 1.17 -12.46
N ASP A 61 4.15 1.59 -11.51
CA ASP A 61 5.58 1.26 -11.46
C ASP A 61 5.87 -0.03 -10.68
N PRO A 62 7.06 -0.66 -10.82
CA PRO A 62 7.38 -1.93 -10.16
C PRO A 62 7.76 -1.82 -8.68
N VAL A 63 7.95 -0.61 -8.14
CA VAL A 63 8.40 -0.39 -6.76
C VAL A 63 7.23 -0.04 -5.85
N TYR A 64 6.36 0.87 -6.27
CA TYR A 64 5.26 1.38 -5.45
C TYR A 64 3.89 0.96 -6.00
N GLU A 65 3.45 1.58 -7.08
CA GLU A 65 2.04 1.54 -7.48
C GLU A 65 1.63 0.18 -8.04
N GLY A 66 2.56 -0.58 -8.62
CA GLY A 66 2.31 -1.96 -9.01
C GLY A 66 2.06 -2.86 -7.81
N LYS A 67 2.66 -2.57 -6.64
CA LYS A 67 2.46 -3.35 -5.41
C LYS A 67 1.14 -3.01 -4.74
N SER A 68 0.76 -1.73 -4.68
CA SER A 68 -0.56 -1.32 -4.19
C SER A 68 -1.69 -1.82 -5.11
N MET A 69 -1.49 -1.75 -6.43
CA MET A 69 -2.41 -2.30 -7.42
C MET A 69 -2.54 -3.83 -7.30
N HIS A 70 -1.44 -4.55 -7.13
CA HIS A 70 -1.45 -5.99 -6.85
C HIS A 70 -2.27 -6.29 -5.60
N GLY A 71 -2.02 -5.59 -4.49
CA GLY A 71 -2.76 -5.79 -3.25
C GLY A 71 -4.26 -5.58 -3.41
N MET A 72 -4.67 -4.49 -4.05
CA MET A 72 -6.08 -4.20 -4.31
C MET A 72 -6.74 -5.27 -5.18
N ILE A 73 -6.11 -5.69 -6.27
CA ILE A 73 -6.64 -6.72 -7.16
C ILE A 73 -6.81 -8.05 -6.42
N ASP A 74 -5.82 -8.45 -5.62
CA ASP A 74 -5.87 -9.71 -4.86
C ASP A 74 -6.97 -9.70 -3.79
N MET A 75 -7.10 -8.59 -3.03
CA MET A 75 -8.18 -8.41 -2.05
C MET A 75 -9.57 -8.54 -2.71
N VAL A 76 -9.78 -7.89 -3.87
CA VAL A 76 -11.05 -8.00 -4.62
C VAL A 76 -11.28 -9.44 -5.10
N ARG A 77 -10.25 -10.13 -5.58
CA ARG A 77 -10.34 -11.54 -6.01
C ARG A 77 -10.70 -12.47 -4.84
N ASN A 78 -10.24 -12.16 -3.64
CA ASN A 78 -10.50 -12.93 -2.43
C ASN A 78 -11.80 -12.53 -1.70
N GLY A 79 -12.46 -11.44 -2.13
CA GLY A 79 -13.68 -10.93 -1.49
C GLY A 79 -13.45 -10.35 -0.09
N GLU A 80 -12.28 -9.75 0.13
CA GLU A 80 -11.89 -9.06 1.37
C GLU A 80 -12.51 -7.65 1.49
#